data_AF-A0A8D2L6C8-F1
#
_entry.id   AF-A0A8D2L6C8-F1
#
_cell.length_a   1.000
_cell.length_b   1.000
_cell.length_c   1.000
_cell.angle_alpha   90.00
_cell.angle_beta   90.00
_cell.angle_gamma   90.00
#
_symmetry.space_group_name_H-M   'P 1'
#
loop_
_entity.id
_entity.type
_entity.pdbx_description
1 polymer ?
#
loop_
_entity_poly.entity_id
_entity_poly.type
_entity_poly.pdbx_seq_one_letter_code
_entity_poly.pdbx_strand_id
1 'polypeptide(L)'
;PALPCPALRAMAWLTHLLACIFGTGSWMAINGVWVELPLLVNELPEGWYLPSYLIIIIQLANIGPLFITLMHKLQPGRLSEVVQGGLLALKENLGRMGIVGN
;
A
#
# COMPACT_ATOMS: atom_id res chain seq x y z
N PRO A 1 -7.28 13.26 20.07
CA PRO A 1 -7.42 13.93 18.75
C PRO A 1 -8.77 13.61 18.10
N ALA A 2 -9.73 14.53 18.21
CA ALA A 2 -11.04 14.42 17.58
C ALA A 2 -10.88 14.61 16.06
N LEU A 3 -11.21 13.56 15.28
CA LEU A 3 -11.23 13.62 13.81
C LEU A 3 -12.43 14.47 13.35
N PRO A 4 -12.23 15.56 12.57
CA PRO A 4 -13.32 16.35 12.05
C PRO A 4 -13.90 15.74 10.76
N CYS A 5 -15.22 15.90 10.58
CA CYS A 5 -16.02 15.68 9.37
C CYS A 5 -16.41 14.22 9.02
N PRO A 6 -17.72 13.87 9.05
CA PRO A 6 -18.27 12.61 8.54
C PRO A 6 -17.87 12.30 7.09
N ALA A 7 -17.64 13.34 6.29
CA ALA A 7 -17.20 13.23 4.90
C ALA A 7 -15.82 12.56 4.74
N LEU A 8 -14.86 12.85 5.62
CA LEU A 8 -13.53 12.23 5.58
C LEU A 8 -13.61 10.74 5.94
N ARG A 9 -14.51 10.40 6.87
CA ARG A 9 -14.79 9.02 7.27
C ARG A 9 -15.43 8.24 6.12
N ALA A 10 -16.42 8.81 5.44
CA ALA A 10 -17.06 8.21 4.27
C ALA A 10 -16.05 7.99 3.11
N MET A 11 -15.15 8.94 2.86
CA MET A 11 -14.07 8.78 1.89
C MET A 11 -13.10 7.65 2.26
N ALA A 12 -12.76 7.50 3.54
CA ALA A 12 -11.94 6.38 4.01
C ALA A 12 -12.64 5.01 3.78
N TRP A 13 -13.93 4.90 4.10
CA TRP A 13 -14.69 3.67 3.85
C TRP A 13 -14.79 3.36 2.35
N LEU A 14 -15.04 4.36 1.51
CA LEU A 14 -15.09 4.20 0.06
C LEU A 14 -13.75 3.73 -0.50
N THR A 15 -12.63 4.34 -0.07
CA THR A 15 -11.29 3.93 -0.52
C THR A 15 -10.94 2.51 -0.09
N HIS A 16 -11.31 2.09 1.13
CA HIS A 16 -11.17 0.69 1.55
C HIS A 16 -12.02 -0.26 0.72
N LEU A 17 -13.29 0.08 0.43
CA LEU A 17 -14.16 -0.73 -0.43
C LEU A 17 -13.60 -0.86 -1.85
N LEU A 18 -13.16 0.25 -2.44
CA LEU A 18 -12.54 0.25 -3.77
C LEU A 18 -11.26 -0.58 -3.78
N ALA A 19 -10.42 -0.47 -2.75
CA ALA A 19 -9.21 -1.29 -2.61
C ALA A 19 -9.55 -2.79 -2.47
N CYS A 20 -10.57 -3.13 -1.70
CA CYS A 20 -11.05 -4.51 -1.55
C CYS A 20 -11.56 -5.06 -2.88
N ILE A 21 -12.44 -4.34 -3.59
CA ILE A 21 -13.00 -4.76 -4.88
C ILE A 21 -11.90 -4.88 -5.94
N PHE A 22 -10.97 -3.93 -5.98
CA PHE A 22 -9.82 -3.97 -6.89
C PHE A 22 -8.92 -5.18 -6.60
N GLY A 23 -8.64 -5.44 -5.33
CA GLY A 23 -7.84 -6.58 -4.89
C GLY A 23 -8.52 -7.92 -5.21
N THR A 24 -9.81 -8.07 -4.89
CA THR A 24 -10.56 -9.30 -5.19
C THR A 24 -10.77 -9.50 -6.69
N GLY A 25 -10.95 -8.43 -7.46
CA GLY A 25 -11.03 -8.48 -8.93
C GLY A 25 -9.73 -8.96 -9.57
N SER A 26 -8.59 -8.42 -9.13
CA SER A 26 -7.26 -8.84 -9.59
C SER A 26 -6.99 -10.32 -9.25
N TRP A 27 -7.36 -10.74 -8.04
CA TRP A 27 -7.23 -12.13 -7.60
C TRP A 27 -8.14 -13.08 -8.40
N MET A 28 -9.41 -12.70 -8.62
CA MET A 28 -10.35 -13.50 -9.42
C MET A 28 -9.85 -13.67 -10.85
N ALA A 29 -9.31 -12.62 -11.48
CA ALA A 29 -8.75 -12.69 -12.82
C ALA A 29 -7.61 -13.72 -12.92
N ILE A 30 -6.67 -13.71 -11.96
CA ILE A 30 -5.57 -14.69 -11.92
C ILE A 30 -6.12 -16.11 -11.75
N ASN A 31 -7.07 -16.32 -10.84
CA ASN A 31 -7.68 -17.65 -10.64
C ASN A 31 -8.46 -18.12 -11.88
N GLY A 32 -9.15 -17.23 -12.59
CA GLY A 32 -9.83 -17.53 -13.85
C GLY A 32 -8.86 -18.03 -14.91
N VAL A 33 -7.74 -17.32 -15.09
CA VAL A 33 -6.67 -17.76 -16.00
C VAL A 33 -6.13 -19.14 -15.61
N TRP A 34 -5.95 -19.43 -14.32
CA TRP A 34 -5.51 -20.76 -13.85
C TRP A 34 -6.50 -21.89 -14.16
N VAL A 35 -7.80 -21.62 -14.11
CA VAL A 35 -8.84 -22.60 -14.45
C VAL A 35 -8.89 -22.83 -15.97
N GLU A 36 -8.64 -21.80 -16.77
CA GLU A 36 -8.64 -21.87 -18.24
C GLU A 36 -7.30 -22.36 -18.81
N LEU A 37 -6.21 -22.26 -18.03
CA LEU A 37 -4.86 -22.67 -18.38
C LEU A 37 -4.75 -24.09 -18.97
N PRO A 38 -5.35 -25.15 -18.36
CA PRO A 38 -5.29 -26.50 -18.95
C PRO A 38 -5.97 -26.59 -20.32
N LEU A 39 -7.00 -25.78 -20.62
CA LEU A 39 -7.55 -25.72 -21.97
C LEU A 39 -6.58 -25.01 -22.93
N LEU A 40 -6.01 -23.88 -22.51
CA LEU A 40 -5.06 -23.11 -23.33
C LEU A 40 -3.79 -23.90 -23.70
N VAL A 41 -3.27 -24.71 -22.76
CA VAL A 41 -2.09 -25.56 -22.95
C VAL A 41 -2.27 -26.61 -24.05
N ASN A 42 -3.51 -27.04 -24.32
CA ASN A 42 -3.78 -28.03 -25.37
C ASN A 42 -3.88 -27.41 -26.78
N GLU A 43 -4.24 -26.13 -26.87
CA GLU A 43 -4.46 -25.43 -28.15
C GLU A 43 -3.23 -24.63 -28.61
N LEU A 44 -2.44 -24.09 -27.66
CA LEU A 44 -1.28 -23.26 -27.98
C LEU A 44 -0.01 -24.11 -28.17
N PRO A 45 0.83 -23.77 -29.18
CA PRO A 45 2.09 -24.47 -29.45
C PRO A 45 3.12 -24.32 -28.32
N GLU A 46 2.86 -23.41 -27.38
CA GLU A 46 3.69 -23.10 -26.20
C GLU A 46 3.52 -24.12 -25.08
N GLY A 47 2.43 -24.89 -25.07
CA GLY A 47 2.15 -25.93 -24.09
C GLY A 47 2.38 -25.49 -22.64
N TRP A 48 3.13 -26.29 -21.89
CA TRP A 48 3.40 -26.06 -20.46
C TRP A 48 4.35 -24.89 -20.15
N TYR A 49 4.86 -24.18 -21.16
CA TYR A 49 5.61 -22.94 -20.92
C TYR A 49 4.68 -21.77 -20.50
N LEU A 50 3.40 -21.82 -20.85
CA LEU A 50 2.38 -20.83 -20.45
C LEU A 50 2.27 -20.62 -18.93
N PRO A 51 2.11 -21.67 -18.09
CA PRO A 51 2.13 -21.50 -16.64
C PRO A 51 3.44 -20.91 -16.11
N SER A 52 4.58 -21.21 -16.74
CA SER A 52 5.86 -20.63 -16.34
C SER A 52 5.90 -19.12 -16.57
N TYR A 53 5.44 -18.64 -17.73
CA TYR A 53 5.31 -17.21 -18.00
C TYR A 53 4.34 -16.52 -17.03
N LEU A 54 3.21 -17.17 -16.74
CA LEU A 54 2.22 -16.66 -15.79
C LEU A 54 2.80 -16.48 -14.38
N ILE A 55 3.54 -17.47 -13.88
CA ILE A 55 4.20 -17.39 -12.57
C ILE A 55 5.23 -16.25 -12.55
N ILE A 56 6.05 -16.09 -13.59
CA ILE A 56 7.02 -14.98 -13.65
C ILE A 56 6.31 -13.62 -13.56
N ILE A 57 5.23 -13.43 -14.30
CA ILE A 57 4.45 -12.18 -14.28
C ILE A 57 3.82 -11.94 -12.90
N ILE A 58 3.28 -12.97 -12.24
CA ILE A 58 2.73 -12.86 -10.87
C ILE A 58 3.83 -12.46 -9.88
N GLN A 59 5.02 -13.06 -10.00
CA GLN A 59 6.15 -12.71 -9.13
C GLN A 59 6.61 -11.26 -9.35
N LEU A 60 6.62 -10.79 -10.59
CA LEU A 60 6.91 -9.39 -10.91
C LEU A 60 5.83 -8.45 -10.36
N ALA A 61 4.55 -8.84 -10.38
CA ALA A 61 3.45 -8.05 -9.80
C ALA A 61 3.64 -7.83 -8.28
N ASN A 62 4.20 -8.81 -7.57
CA ASN A 62 4.53 -8.69 -6.15
C ASN A 62 5.71 -7.72 -5.87
N ILE A 63 6.54 -7.43 -6.88
CA ILE A 63 7.63 -6.44 -6.75
C ILE A 63 7.07 -5.01 -6.65
N GLY A 64 5.89 -4.72 -7.20
CA GLY A 64 5.28 -3.38 -7.14
C GLY A 64 5.07 -2.87 -5.70
N PRO A 65 4.30 -3.58 -4.85
CA PRO A 65 4.13 -3.21 -3.44
C PRO A 65 5.45 -3.20 -2.65
N LEU A 66 6.37 -4.11 -2.97
CA LEU A 66 7.69 -4.17 -2.35
C LEU A 66 8.53 -2.93 -2.69
N PHE A 67 8.51 -2.49 -3.95
CA PHE A 67 9.19 -1.32 -4.44
C PHE A 67 8.61 -0.04 -3.82
N ILE A 68 7.29 0.10 -3.77
CA ILE A 68 6.62 1.23 -3.11
C ILE A 68 6.97 1.26 -1.61
N THR A 69 6.96 0.10 -0.94
CA THR A 69 7.33 -0.01 0.48
C THR A 69 8.80 0.36 0.69
N LEU A 70 9.70 -0.09 -0.18
CA LEU A 70 11.13 0.23 -0.11
C LEU A 70 11.38 1.72 -0.35
N MET A 71 10.72 2.34 -1.31
CA MET A 71 10.80 3.80 -1.54
C MET A 71 10.32 4.59 -0.32
N HIS A 72 9.21 4.19 0.32
CA HIS A 72 8.74 4.80 1.56
C HIS A 72 9.75 4.59 2.71
N LYS A 73 10.41 3.43 2.78
CA LYS A 73 11.47 3.12 3.77
C LYS A 73 12.77 3.89 3.54
N LEU A 74 13.06 4.29 2.30
CA LEU A 74 14.27 5.06 1.93
C LEU A 74 14.07 6.58 2.06
N GLN A 75 12.82 7.07 2.20
CA GLN A 75 12.51 8.49 2.50
C GLN A 75 11.85 8.73 3.89
N PRO A 76 12.38 8.23 5.02
CA PRO A 76 11.81 8.50 6.35
C PRO A 76 12.14 9.92 6.87
N GLY A 77 13.03 10.67 6.20
CA GLY A 77 13.70 11.84 6.74
C GLY A 77 12.98 13.20 6.67
N ARG A 78 11.80 13.33 6.04
CA ARG A 78 11.11 14.65 5.94
C ARG A 78 9.93 14.84 6.87
N LEU A 79 9.41 13.78 7.49
CA LEU A 79 8.24 13.85 8.38
C LEU A 79 8.60 13.76 9.86
N SER A 80 9.65 13.00 10.21
CA SER A 80 10.13 12.96 11.60
C SER A 80 10.72 14.31 12.02
N GLU A 81 11.45 15.00 11.14
CA GLU A 81 12.13 16.25 11.48
C GLU A 81 11.14 17.41 11.77
N VAL A 82 10.03 17.48 11.03
CA VAL A 82 8.99 18.52 11.25
C VAL A 82 8.24 18.28 12.57
N VAL A 83 7.89 17.03 12.86
CA VAL A 83 7.18 16.68 14.11
C VAL A 83 8.10 16.84 15.32
N GLN A 84 9.37 16.44 15.19
CA GLN A 84 10.35 16.46 16.28
C GLN A 84 10.89 17.89 16.52
N GLY A 85 11.08 18.68 15.46
CA GLY A 85 11.42 20.11 15.55
C GLY A 85 10.27 20.95 16.11
N GLY A 86 9.02 20.67 15.71
CA GLY A 86 7.84 21.33 16.29
C GLY A 86 7.65 21.01 17.77
N LEU A 87 7.92 19.77 18.19
CA LEU A 87 7.85 19.37 19.59
C LEU A 87 8.97 20.01 20.44
N LEU A 88 10.19 20.14 19.89
CA LEU A 88 11.28 20.86 20.54
C LEU A 88 10.97 22.36 20.70
N ALA A 89 10.44 23.00 19.66
CA ALA A 89 10.02 24.40 19.70
C ALA A 89 8.86 24.64 20.69
N LEU A 90 7.93 23.69 20.79
CA LEU A 90 6.84 23.72 21.76
C LEU A 90 7.36 23.55 23.20
N LYS A 91 8.31 22.63 23.41
CA LYS A 91 8.93 22.39 24.73
C LYS A 91 9.74 23.61 25.18
N GLU A 92 10.44 24.29 24.28
CA GLU A 92 11.18 25.52 24.58
C GLU A 92 10.24 26.69 24.92
N ASN A 93 9.15 26.88 24.16
CA ASN A 93 8.15 27.92 24.43
C ASN A 93 7.40 27.70 25.74
N LEU A 94 7.03 26.45 26.05
CA LEU A 94 6.39 26.10 27.32
C LEU A 94 7.34 26.31 28.52
N GLY A 95 8.65 26.06 28.34
CA GLY A 95 9.67 26.38 29.33
C GLY A 95 9.80 27.88 29.60
N ARG A 96 9.78 28.72 28.54
CA ARG A 96 9.76 30.19 28.69
C ARG A 96 8.49 30.74 29.35
N MET A 97 7.37 30.04 29.20
CA MET A 97 6.09 30.42 29.84
C MET A 97 5.95 29.91 31.27
N GLY A 98 6.93 29.18 31.82
CA GLY A 98 6.90 28.69 33.21
C GLY A 98 5.84 27.64 33.50
N ILE A 99 5.25 27.00 32.47
CA ILE A 99 4.16 26.03 32.60
C ILE A 99 4.70 24.61 32.91
N VAL A 100 5.97 24.33 32.61
CA VAL A 100 6.65 23.08 32.95
C VAL A 100 7.83 23.41 33.87
N GLY A 101 7.61 23.30 35.18
CA GLY A 101 8.67 23.22 36.17
C GLY A 101 9.33 21.84 36.15
N ASN A 102 10.64 21.83 36.43
CA ASN A 102 11.52 20.66 36.57
C ASN A 102 10.88 19.50 37.33
#